data_AF-A0A4E9DQC4-F1
#
_entry.id   AF-A0A4E9DQC4-F1
#
_cell.length_a   1.000
_cell.length_b   1.000
_cell.length_c   1.000
_cell.angle_alpha   90.00
_cell.angle_beta   90.00
_cell.angle_gamma   90.00
#
_symmetry.space_group_name_H-M   'P 1'
#
loop_
_entity.id
_entity.type
_entity.pdbx_description
1 polymer ?
#
loop_
_entity_poly.entity_id
_entity_poly.type
_entity_poly.pdbx_seq_one_letter_code
_entity_poly.pdbx_strand_id
1 'polypeptide(L)'
;MTQDGPFGPVVNGTQIVFFEYLPNKPAAISFVALFGIVTLAHLIFIFIYRAWFFIPFILGGICEIFGYFGRAQAHDDPVEAGPFILQNVLLLAGTPFLAATIYMSLRRVAAALDSEHLSFLSLRWLTKLYVLIDIGCIASQFIGAIIPASGDADAIVKGRIILIAGLVVQLCALSVFIITSLYLYLRVRNEAGPFLDSSFVRWRRYFRTIEAVTVIMIIRSIVRAVEYLQGQGGFVISHEIFIYLFDALPMFLVMLFFLVVHPGRLVKERMDPKRKQRKIFNLTFTRPSLTPTAIYIMFALRRLIARPVAMPMMRVATRQMHVTPRRFASADQPPNMESMMNDPLIRDTFEKLSRHPPAIAAMQRMGEVIKSKGLDASKPPSKMDLMKLMMDKEFREASTELTTEMQNAGVEINPDVFMKMVQGEK
;
A
#
# COMPACT_ATOMS: atom_id res chain seq x y z
N MET A 1 1.59 0.79 -40.69
CA MET A 1 2.68 0.78 -39.70
C MET A 1 2.62 -0.59 -39.06
N THR A 2 3.67 -1.38 -39.22
CA THR A 2 3.73 -2.81 -38.85
C THR A 2 3.34 -3.00 -37.38
N GLN A 3 2.35 -3.85 -37.13
CA GLN A 3 1.76 -4.16 -35.82
C GLN A 3 2.66 -5.03 -34.92
N ASP A 4 3.97 -5.00 -35.14
CA ASP A 4 4.88 -5.95 -34.51
C ASP A 4 5.74 -5.18 -33.49
N GLY A 5 5.45 -5.43 -32.20
CA GLY A 5 6.25 -4.96 -31.06
C GLY A 5 7.62 -5.65 -30.99
N PRO A 6 8.45 -5.41 -29.95
CA PRO A 6 8.17 -4.67 -28.71
C PRO A 6 8.25 -3.14 -28.82
N PHE A 7 7.45 -2.44 -28.03
CA PHE A 7 7.39 -0.98 -27.91
C PHE A 7 8.14 -0.47 -26.68
N GLY A 8 8.92 0.60 -26.87
CA GLY A 8 9.59 1.32 -25.78
C GLY A 8 10.81 2.10 -26.26
N PRO A 9 11.31 3.06 -25.46
CA PRO A 9 12.42 3.93 -25.82
C PRO A 9 13.75 3.17 -25.80
N VAL A 10 14.70 3.62 -26.62
CA VAL A 10 16.08 3.13 -26.59
C VAL A 10 16.90 4.08 -25.73
N VAL A 11 17.45 3.55 -24.63
CA VAL A 11 18.29 4.29 -23.68
C VAL A 11 19.62 3.55 -23.55
N ASN A 12 20.74 4.26 -23.70
CA ASN A 12 22.09 3.66 -23.65
C ASN A 12 22.27 2.45 -24.60
N GLY A 13 21.65 2.49 -25.79
CA GLY A 13 21.72 1.41 -26.78
C GLY A 13 20.87 0.16 -26.44
N THR A 14 20.15 0.17 -25.32
CA THR A 14 19.24 -0.91 -24.90
C THR A 14 17.79 -0.45 -25.04
N GLN A 15 16.95 -1.25 -25.70
CA GLN A 15 15.52 -0.96 -25.78
C GLN A 15 14.85 -1.33 -24.46
N ILE A 16 14.29 -0.35 -23.76
CA ILE A 16 13.49 -0.59 -22.56
C ILE A 16 12.08 -0.96 -23.02
N VAL A 17 11.78 -2.26 -23.05
CA VAL A 17 10.48 -2.77 -23.48
C VAL A 17 9.41 -2.42 -22.45
N PHE A 18 8.46 -1.57 -22.84
CA PHE A 18 7.26 -1.24 -22.07
C PHE A 18 6.10 -2.18 -22.42
N PHE A 19 5.89 -2.45 -23.72
CA PHE A 19 4.83 -3.34 -24.15
C PHE A 19 5.33 -4.28 -25.24
N GLU A 20 5.13 -5.58 -25.08
CA GLU A 20 5.47 -6.58 -26.10
C GLU A 20 4.54 -6.52 -27.33
N TYR A 21 3.35 -5.92 -27.16
CA TYR A 21 2.30 -5.79 -28.16
C TYR A 21 1.59 -4.45 -27.99
N LEU A 22 0.83 -4.01 -29.00
CA LEU A 22 0.04 -2.79 -28.92
C LEU A 22 -1.19 -3.02 -28.01
N PRO A 23 -1.37 -2.29 -26.89
CA PRO A 23 -2.50 -2.50 -25.97
C PRO A 23 -3.86 -2.32 -26.64
N ASN A 24 -4.84 -3.16 -26.36
CA ASN A 24 -6.19 -3.04 -26.90
C ASN A 24 -7.00 -1.96 -26.16
N LYS A 25 -7.19 -0.81 -26.80
CA LYS A 25 -7.91 0.34 -26.25
C LYS A 25 -9.37 0.03 -25.88
N PRO A 26 -10.21 -0.59 -26.74
CA PRO A 26 -11.57 -0.97 -26.36
C PRO A 26 -11.66 -1.86 -25.11
N ALA A 27 -10.76 -2.85 -24.99
CA ALA A 27 -10.72 -3.74 -23.83
C ALA A 27 -10.33 -2.98 -22.55
N ALA A 28 -9.30 -2.13 -22.62
CA ALA A 28 -8.88 -1.30 -21.50
C ALA A 28 -10.01 -0.36 -21.02
N ILE A 29 -10.68 0.35 -21.94
CA ILE A 29 -11.80 1.25 -21.62
C ILE A 29 -12.98 0.48 -21.01
N SER A 30 -13.25 -0.75 -21.47
CA SER A 30 -14.30 -1.59 -20.88
C SER A 30 -14.03 -1.87 -19.40
N PHE A 31 -12.78 -2.21 -19.03
CA PHE A 31 -12.42 -2.40 -17.63
C PHE A 31 -12.41 -1.10 -16.82
N VAL A 32 -12.01 0.04 -17.41
CA VAL A 32 -12.17 1.37 -16.79
C VAL A 32 -13.63 1.61 -16.40
N ALA A 33 -14.57 1.34 -17.31
CA ALA A 33 -16.00 1.51 -17.04
C ALA A 33 -16.49 0.55 -15.94
N LEU A 34 -16.10 -0.74 -16.00
CA LEU A 34 -16.47 -1.75 -15.01
C LEU A 34 -15.98 -1.40 -13.60
N PHE A 35 -14.70 -1.03 -13.46
CA PHE A 35 -14.14 -0.60 -12.18
C PHE A 35 -14.75 0.73 -11.72
N GLY A 36 -15.04 1.65 -12.64
CA GLY A 36 -15.74 2.91 -12.34
C GLY A 36 -17.10 2.69 -11.70
N ILE A 37 -17.93 1.85 -12.31
CA ILE A 37 -19.28 1.52 -11.83
C ILE A 37 -19.21 0.86 -10.44
N VAL A 38 -18.35 -0.14 -10.28
CA VAL A 38 -18.26 -0.88 -9.01
C VAL A 38 -17.64 -0.02 -7.90
N THR A 39 -16.65 0.81 -8.20
CA THR A 39 -16.06 1.75 -7.23
C THR A 39 -17.09 2.78 -6.77
N LEU A 40 -17.88 3.34 -7.69
CA LEU A 40 -18.96 4.27 -7.36
C LEU A 40 -20.02 3.61 -6.47
N ALA A 41 -20.39 2.36 -6.75
CA ALA A 41 -21.33 1.62 -5.92
C ALA A 41 -20.80 1.41 -4.48
N HIS A 42 -19.51 1.10 -4.31
CA HIS A 42 -18.89 1.01 -2.99
C HIS A 42 -18.83 2.37 -2.29
N LEU A 43 -18.57 3.45 -3.03
CA LEU A 43 -18.56 4.81 -2.49
C LEU A 43 -19.92 5.16 -1.88
N ILE A 44 -21.01 4.88 -2.59
CA ILE A 44 -22.38 5.04 -2.09
C ILE A 44 -22.59 4.19 -0.82
N PHE A 45 -22.13 2.93 -0.82
CA PHE A 45 -22.29 2.01 0.31
C PHE A 45 -21.50 2.43 1.55
N ILE A 46 -20.34 3.09 1.40
CA ILE A 46 -19.60 3.67 2.53
C ILE A 46 -20.48 4.65 3.30
N PHE A 47 -21.20 5.54 2.62
CA PHE A 47 -22.09 6.50 3.26
C PHE A 47 -23.33 5.83 3.86
N ILE A 48 -23.99 4.93 3.12
CA ILE A 48 -25.21 4.24 3.59
C ILE A 48 -24.94 3.39 4.84
N TYR A 49 -23.82 2.66 4.86
CA TYR A 49 -23.47 1.76 5.95
C TYR A 49 -22.53 2.39 6.99
N ARG A 50 -22.11 3.65 6.79
CA ARG A 50 -21.11 4.36 7.62
C ARG A 50 -19.83 3.51 7.77
N ALA A 51 -19.41 2.86 6.69
CA ALA A 51 -18.36 1.86 6.67
C ALA A 51 -16.99 2.45 6.32
N TRP A 52 -16.51 3.43 7.10
CA TRP A 52 -15.25 4.15 6.84
C TRP A 52 -14.00 3.28 6.70
N PHE A 53 -14.02 2.03 7.19
CA PHE A 53 -12.90 1.10 7.00
C PHE A 53 -12.77 0.59 5.56
N PHE A 54 -13.73 0.87 4.68
CA PHE A 54 -13.66 0.58 3.24
C PHE A 54 -12.92 1.66 2.43
N ILE A 55 -12.39 2.71 3.06
CA ILE A 55 -11.60 3.75 2.34
C ILE A 55 -10.45 3.12 1.52
N PRO A 56 -9.62 2.20 2.06
CA PRO A 56 -8.59 1.55 1.26
C PRO A 56 -9.18 0.82 0.05
N PHE A 57 -10.35 0.18 0.19
CA PHE A 57 -11.02 -0.49 -0.92
C PHE A 57 -11.37 0.45 -2.08
N ILE A 58 -11.81 1.67 -1.78
CA ILE A 58 -12.08 2.69 -2.79
C ILE A 58 -10.79 3.16 -3.44
N LEU A 59 -9.73 3.37 -2.67
CA LEU A 59 -8.42 3.72 -3.22
C LEU A 59 -7.91 2.61 -4.16
N GLY A 60 -8.07 1.34 -3.79
CA GLY A 60 -7.78 0.21 -4.65
C GLY A 60 -8.59 0.23 -5.95
N GLY A 61 -9.90 0.50 -5.87
CA GLY A 61 -10.75 0.67 -7.05
C GLY A 61 -10.33 1.83 -7.95
N ILE A 62 -9.93 2.97 -7.37
CA ILE A 62 -9.39 4.13 -8.09
C ILE A 62 -8.08 3.77 -8.79
N CYS A 63 -7.18 3.04 -8.12
CA CYS A 63 -5.94 2.53 -8.72
C CYS A 63 -6.23 1.65 -9.94
N GLU A 64 -7.21 0.74 -9.87
CA GLU A 64 -7.60 -0.10 -11.01
C GLU A 64 -8.17 0.74 -12.17
N ILE A 65 -9.04 1.72 -11.89
CA ILE A 65 -9.58 2.65 -12.91
C ILE A 65 -8.46 3.36 -13.65
N PHE A 66 -7.55 4.02 -12.92
CA PHE A 66 -6.48 4.80 -13.53
C PHE A 66 -5.37 3.93 -14.13
N GLY A 67 -5.15 2.72 -13.61
CA GLY A 67 -4.23 1.75 -14.19
C GLY A 67 -4.67 1.31 -15.59
N TYR A 68 -5.94 0.90 -15.74
CA TYR A 68 -6.50 0.57 -17.06
C TYR A 68 -6.72 1.80 -17.95
N PHE A 69 -6.87 2.99 -17.37
CA PHE A 69 -6.88 4.24 -18.15
C PHE A 69 -5.49 4.52 -18.75
N GLY A 70 -4.42 4.37 -17.98
CA GLY A 70 -3.04 4.46 -18.50
C GLY A 70 -2.80 3.44 -19.61
N ARG A 71 -3.32 2.22 -19.46
CA ARG A 71 -3.30 1.21 -20.54
C ARG A 71 -4.02 1.65 -21.81
N ALA A 72 -5.18 2.28 -21.67
CA ALA A 72 -5.94 2.78 -22.81
C ALA A 72 -5.21 3.92 -23.54
N GLN A 73 -4.51 4.78 -22.79
CA GLN A 73 -3.65 5.84 -23.36
C GLN A 73 -2.43 5.25 -24.08
N ALA A 74 -1.84 4.18 -23.54
CA ALA A 74 -0.69 3.51 -24.15
C ALA A 74 -0.98 2.89 -25.53
N HIS A 75 -2.25 2.76 -25.93
CA HIS A 75 -2.59 2.37 -27.31
C HIS A 75 -2.23 3.46 -28.33
N ASP A 76 -2.40 4.73 -27.96
CA ASP A 76 -2.17 5.84 -28.87
C ASP A 76 -0.65 6.07 -29.03
N ASP A 77 0.09 6.05 -27.93
CA ASP A 77 1.56 6.24 -27.90
C ASP A 77 2.26 5.20 -26.99
N PRO A 78 2.50 3.97 -27.46
CA PRO A 78 3.05 2.87 -26.64
C PRO A 78 4.53 3.03 -26.27
N VAL A 79 5.23 4.00 -26.85
CA VAL A 79 6.65 4.29 -26.59
C VAL A 79 6.81 5.26 -25.41
N GLU A 80 5.74 5.98 -25.03
CA GLU A 80 5.81 6.91 -23.90
C GLU A 80 5.84 6.18 -22.55
N ALA A 81 6.76 6.62 -21.68
CA ALA A 81 6.91 6.05 -20.35
C ALA A 81 5.72 6.36 -19.43
N GLY A 82 5.06 7.51 -19.61
CA GLY A 82 3.99 7.98 -18.72
C GLY A 82 2.83 6.99 -18.58
N PRO A 83 2.16 6.60 -19.69
CA PRO A 83 1.08 5.61 -19.67
C PRO A 83 1.51 4.24 -19.10
N PHE A 84 2.72 3.78 -19.43
CA PHE A 84 3.29 2.53 -18.90
C PHE A 84 3.52 2.57 -17.38
N ILE A 85 4.13 3.65 -16.88
CA ILE A 85 4.37 3.85 -15.44
C ILE A 85 3.03 3.96 -14.71
N LEU A 86 2.09 4.74 -15.24
CA LEU A 86 0.76 4.91 -14.65
C LEU A 86 0.04 3.56 -14.52
N GLN A 87 0.06 2.74 -15.58
CA GLN A 87 -0.50 1.39 -15.55
C GLN A 87 0.17 0.53 -14.47
N ASN A 88 1.49 0.34 -14.54
CA ASN A 88 2.18 -0.61 -13.68
C ASN A 88 2.12 -0.22 -12.20
N VAL A 89 2.41 1.04 -11.89
CA VAL A 89 2.43 1.53 -10.50
C VAL A 89 1.05 1.40 -9.87
N LEU A 90 -0.01 1.81 -10.57
CA LEU A 90 -1.35 1.77 -10.00
C LEU A 90 -1.92 0.35 -9.91
N LEU A 91 -1.69 -0.51 -10.91
CA LEU A 91 -2.13 -1.91 -10.82
C LEU A 91 -1.38 -2.66 -9.70
N LEU A 92 -0.09 -2.38 -9.47
CA LEU A 92 0.67 -2.92 -8.34
C LEU A 92 0.13 -2.39 -6.99
N ALA A 93 -0.13 -1.08 -6.87
CA ALA A 93 -0.68 -0.50 -5.64
C ALA A 93 -2.14 -0.87 -5.34
N GLY A 94 -2.95 -1.17 -6.35
CA GLY A 94 -4.36 -1.50 -6.15
C GLY A 94 -4.55 -2.73 -5.27
N THR A 95 -3.74 -3.78 -5.51
CA THR A 95 -3.85 -5.08 -4.84
C THR A 95 -3.78 -4.97 -3.31
N PRO A 96 -2.78 -4.31 -2.70
CA PRO A 96 -2.64 -4.31 -1.25
C PRO A 96 -3.65 -3.38 -0.55
N PHE A 97 -4.18 -2.37 -1.25
CA PHE A 97 -5.31 -1.59 -0.77
C PHE A 97 -6.60 -2.43 -0.64
N LEU A 98 -6.87 -3.30 -1.63
CA LEU A 98 -7.97 -4.26 -1.55
C LEU A 98 -7.71 -5.29 -0.43
N ALA A 99 -6.49 -5.81 -0.33
CA ALA A 99 -6.09 -6.77 0.72
C ALA A 99 -6.25 -6.21 2.14
N ALA A 100 -5.83 -4.96 2.37
CA ALA A 100 -6.01 -4.27 3.65
C ALA A 100 -7.47 -4.28 4.12
N THR A 101 -8.42 -4.09 3.21
CA THR A 101 -9.85 -4.12 3.53
C THR A 101 -10.33 -5.54 3.86
N ILE A 102 -9.80 -6.57 3.21
CA ILE A 102 -10.11 -7.98 3.51
C ILE A 102 -9.68 -8.30 4.94
N TYR A 103 -8.47 -7.92 5.34
CA TYR A 103 -7.96 -8.14 6.70
C TYR A 103 -8.82 -7.43 7.75
N MET A 104 -9.18 -6.17 7.48
CA MET A 104 -10.09 -5.41 8.35
C MET A 104 -11.49 -6.03 8.43
N SER A 105 -11.97 -6.61 7.32
CA SER A 105 -13.27 -7.27 7.25
C SER A 105 -13.31 -8.51 8.12
N LEU A 106 -12.28 -9.37 8.06
CA LEU A 106 -12.19 -10.56 8.92
C LEU A 106 -12.25 -10.19 10.40
N ARG A 107 -11.44 -9.19 10.81
CA ARG A 107 -11.46 -8.69 12.19
C ARG A 107 -12.85 -8.21 12.60
N ARG A 108 -13.54 -7.45 11.76
CA ARG A 108 -14.88 -6.92 12.05
C ARG A 108 -15.94 -8.01 12.11
N VAL A 109 -15.86 -9.03 11.26
CA VAL A 109 -16.74 -10.20 11.31
C VAL A 109 -16.53 -10.96 12.62
N ALA A 110 -15.28 -11.22 13.00
CA ALA A 110 -14.95 -11.87 14.26
C ALA A 110 -15.43 -11.07 15.49
N ALA A 111 -15.21 -9.75 15.49
CA ALA A 111 -15.71 -8.85 16.53
C ALA A 111 -17.24 -8.80 16.61
N ALA A 112 -17.92 -8.91 15.46
CA ALA A 112 -19.38 -8.92 15.43
C ALA A 112 -19.97 -10.20 16.04
N LEU A 113 -19.24 -11.32 15.95
CA LEU A 113 -19.60 -12.62 16.51
C LEU A 113 -19.08 -12.83 17.94
N ASP A 114 -18.40 -11.83 18.51
CA ASP A 114 -17.71 -11.93 19.81
C ASP A 114 -16.67 -13.07 19.87
N SER A 115 -16.15 -13.45 18.71
CA SER A 115 -15.24 -14.60 18.56
C SER A 115 -13.77 -14.17 18.44
N GLU A 116 -13.42 -12.93 18.79
CA GLU A 116 -12.01 -12.47 18.75
C GLU A 116 -11.11 -13.32 19.66
N HIS A 117 -11.65 -13.83 20.77
CA HIS A 117 -10.94 -14.67 21.74
C HIS A 117 -10.62 -16.09 21.24
N LEU A 118 -11.30 -16.55 20.18
CA LEU A 118 -11.07 -17.86 19.56
C LEU A 118 -9.91 -17.87 18.57
N SER A 119 -9.47 -16.67 18.16
CA SER A 119 -8.29 -16.53 17.33
C SER A 119 -7.04 -16.74 18.19
N PHE A 120 -6.10 -17.57 17.71
CA PHE A 120 -4.82 -17.81 18.37
C PHE A 120 -4.00 -16.52 18.55
N LEU A 121 -4.14 -15.59 17.59
CA LEU A 121 -3.50 -14.29 17.59
C LEU A 121 -4.54 -13.17 17.68
N SER A 122 -4.19 -12.08 18.36
CA SER A 122 -5.04 -10.89 18.39
C SER A 122 -5.24 -10.37 16.96
N LEU A 123 -6.48 -10.47 16.45
CA LEU A 123 -6.84 -10.04 15.09
C LEU A 123 -6.52 -8.55 14.83
N ARG A 124 -6.42 -7.74 15.89
CA ARG A 124 -6.03 -6.32 15.81
C ARG A 124 -4.57 -6.15 15.40
N TRP A 125 -3.68 -6.93 16.01
CA TRP A 125 -2.25 -6.90 15.70
C TRP A 125 -1.99 -7.56 14.36
N LEU A 126 -2.69 -8.66 14.08
CA LEU A 126 -2.58 -9.36 12.81
C LEU A 126 -2.94 -8.47 11.62
N THR A 127 -4.04 -7.70 11.71
CA THR A 127 -4.42 -6.73 10.66
C THR A 127 -3.33 -5.68 10.44
N LYS A 128 -2.75 -5.12 11.52
CA LYS A 128 -1.68 -4.11 11.43
C LYS A 128 -0.41 -4.69 10.81
N LEU A 129 -0.05 -5.91 11.20
CA LEU A 129 1.11 -6.62 10.68
C LEU A 129 0.99 -6.83 9.17
N TYR A 130 -0.15 -7.36 8.71
CA TYR A 130 -0.34 -7.59 7.28
C TYR A 130 -0.33 -6.29 6.47
N VAL A 131 -0.96 -5.22 6.97
CA VAL A 131 -0.91 -3.91 6.30
C VAL A 131 0.53 -3.38 6.23
N LEU A 132 1.34 -3.57 7.28
CA LEU A 132 2.75 -3.16 7.26
C LEU A 132 3.57 -3.98 6.26
N ILE A 133 3.35 -5.30 6.20
CA ILE A 133 3.98 -6.19 5.21
C ILE A 133 3.63 -5.72 3.80
N ASP A 134 2.34 -5.47 3.55
CA ASP A 134 1.83 -4.99 2.26
C ASP A 134 2.46 -3.65 1.84
N ILE A 135 2.62 -2.70 2.76
CA ILE A 135 3.32 -1.44 2.49
C ILE A 135 4.78 -1.68 2.09
N GLY A 136 5.47 -2.58 2.79
CA GLY A 136 6.84 -2.99 2.45
C GLY A 136 6.92 -3.64 1.06
N CYS A 137 5.94 -4.47 0.72
CA CYS A 137 5.85 -5.13 -0.59
C CYS A 137 5.56 -4.13 -1.72
N ILE A 138 4.68 -3.14 -1.50
CA ILE A 138 4.46 -2.05 -2.47
C ILE A 138 5.76 -1.27 -2.70
N ALA A 139 6.46 -0.93 -1.62
CA ALA A 139 7.69 -0.16 -1.71
C ALA A 139 8.76 -0.92 -2.52
N SER A 140 8.95 -2.21 -2.26
CA SER A 140 9.90 -3.02 -3.04
C SER A 140 9.45 -3.18 -4.50
N GLN A 141 8.16 -3.36 -4.77
CA GLN A 141 7.63 -3.44 -6.13
C GLN A 141 7.83 -2.14 -6.91
N PHE A 142 7.61 -0.98 -6.30
CA PHE A 142 7.84 0.32 -6.94
C PHE A 142 9.31 0.57 -7.20
N ILE A 143 10.17 0.35 -6.21
CA ILE A 143 11.62 0.46 -6.37
C ILE A 143 12.08 -0.46 -7.50
N GLY A 144 11.67 -1.73 -7.47
CA GLY A 144 12.05 -2.71 -8.48
C GLY A 144 11.50 -2.44 -9.88
N ALA A 145 10.37 -1.74 -10.01
CA ALA A 145 9.80 -1.31 -11.28
C ALA A 145 10.46 -0.05 -11.87
N ILE A 146 11.02 0.82 -11.02
CA ILE A 146 11.63 2.10 -11.44
C ILE A 146 13.13 1.94 -11.76
N ILE A 147 13.87 1.14 -11.00
CA ILE A 147 15.32 0.95 -11.19
C ILE A 147 15.70 0.62 -12.66
N PRO A 148 14.97 -0.22 -13.41
CA PRO A 148 15.27 -0.51 -14.82
C PRO A 148 15.32 0.70 -15.76
N ALA A 149 14.75 1.85 -15.35
CA ALA A 149 14.73 3.06 -16.17
C ALA A 149 16.12 3.68 -16.40
N SER A 150 17.15 3.29 -15.61
CA SER A 150 18.53 3.75 -15.83
C SER A 150 19.19 3.15 -17.07
N GLY A 151 18.65 2.05 -17.61
CA GLY A 151 19.25 1.32 -18.74
C GLY A 151 20.51 0.51 -18.39
N ASP A 152 20.94 0.48 -17.12
CA ASP A 152 22.07 -0.31 -16.65
C ASP A 152 21.67 -1.80 -16.45
N ALA A 153 22.47 -2.72 -17.00
CA ALA A 153 22.15 -4.15 -16.99
C ALA A 153 22.09 -4.72 -15.56
N ASP A 154 23.02 -4.34 -14.69
CA ASP A 154 23.05 -4.78 -13.30
C ASP A 154 21.89 -4.21 -12.49
N ALA A 155 21.55 -2.93 -12.71
CA ALA A 155 20.40 -2.29 -12.12
C ALA A 155 19.09 -2.99 -12.52
N ILE A 156 18.91 -3.33 -13.79
CA ILE A 156 17.72 -4.05 -14.28
C ILE A 156 17.53 -5.38 -13.55
N VAL A 157 18.61 -6.17 -13.39
CA VAL A 157 18.55 -7.45 -12.67
C VAL A 157 18.23 -7.26 -11.19
N LYS A 158 18.91 -6.31 -10.52
CA LYS A 158 18.67 -5.99 -9.11
C LYS A 158 17.22 -5.52 -8.87
N GLY A 159 16.72 -4.63 -9.73
CA GLY A 159 15.34 -4.13 -9.67
C GLY A 159 14.32 -5.26 -9.77
N ARG A 160 14.53 -6.19 -10.72
CA ARG A 160 13.67 -7.36 -10.87
C ARG A 160 13.66 -8.27 -9.64
N ILE A 161 14.83 -8.54 -9.04
CA ILE A 161 14.93 -9.36 -7.82
C ILE A 161 14.16 -8.70 -6.66
N ILE A 162 14.32 -7.38 -6.47
CA ILE A 162 13.63 -6.62 -5.42
C ILE A 162 12.10 -6.68 -5.62
N LEU A 163 11.64 -6.52 -6.86
CA LEU A 163 10.22 -6.61 -7.21
C LEU A 163 9.66 -8.01 -6.89
N ILE A 164 10.32 -9.06 -7.37
CA ILE A 164 9.89 -10.46 -7.15
C ILE A 164 9.88 -10.79 -5.65
N ALA A 165 10.89 -10.35 -4.90
CA ALA A 165 10.93 -10.56 -3.45
C ALA A 165 9.68 -9.96 -2.77
N GLY A 166 9.25 -8.76 -3.17
CA GLY A 166 8.00 -8.15 -2.72
C GLY A 166 6.77 -9.01 -3.02
N LEU A 167 6.64 -9.50 -4.26
CA LEU A 167 5.53 -10.35 -4.66
C LEU A 167 5.48 -11.67 -3.88
N VAL A 168 6.63 -12.31 -3.65
CA VAL A 168 6.72 -13.57 -2.89
C VAL A 168 6.34 -13.35 -1.42
N VAL A 169 6.85 -12.29 -0.78
CA VAL A 169 6.49 -11.96 0.61
C VAL A 169 4.99 -11.69 0.72
N GLN A 170 4.42 -10.94 -0.21
CA GLN A 170 2.98 -10.66 -0.26
C GLN A 170 2.15 -11.94 -0.46
N LEU A 171 2.57 -12.84 -1.36
CA LEU A 171 1.91 -14.12 -1.59
C LEU A 171 1.95 -15.02 -0.33
N CYS A 172 3.10 -15.09 0.35
CA CYS A 172 3.24 -15.80 1.61
C CYS A 172 2.32 -15.21 2.69
N ALA A 173 2.25 -13.88 2.80
CA ALA A 173 1.39 -13.20 3.75
C ALA A 173 -0.09 -13.51 3.51
N LEU A 174 -0.55 -13.42 2.26
CA LEU A 174 -1.93 -13.79 1.86
C LEU A 174 -2.23 -15.27 2.14
N SER A 175 -1.25 -16.16 1.92
CA SER A 175 -1.39 -17.60 2.17
C SER A 175 -1.54 -17.91 3.68
N VAL A 176 -0.75 -17.25 4.53
CA VAL A 176 -0.90 -17.38 5.99
C VAL A 176 -2.23 -16.77 6.45
N PHE A 177 -2.67 -15.67 5.83
CA PHE A 177 -3.95 -15.04 6.14
C PHE A 177 -5.13 -15.96 5.86
N ILE A 178 -5.18 -16.64 4.70
CA ILE A 178 -6.29 -17.55 4.38
C ILE A 178 -6.34 -18.75 5.33
N ILE A 179 -5.18 -19.30 5.71
CA ILE A 179 -5.09 -20.40 6.69
C ILE A 179 -5.64 -19.92 8.04
N THR A 180 -5.27 -18.72 8.48
CA THR A 180 -5.76 -18.13 9.72
C THR A 180 -7.27 -17.86 9.67
N SER A 181 -7.78 -17.37 8.54
CA SER A 181 -9.22 -17.16 8.33
C SER A 181 -9.98 -18.48 8.41
N LEU A 182 -9.50 -19.53 7.74
CA LEU A 182 -10.12 -20.85 7.72
C LEU A 182 -10.11 -21.48 9.12
N TYR A 183 -8.98 -21.37 9.84
CA TYR A 183 -8.88 -21.84 11.21
C TYR A 183 -9.93 -21.17 12.12
N LEU A 184 -10.06 -19.83 12.02
CA LEU A 184 -11.06 -19.09 12.79
C LEU A 184 -12.48 -19.50 12.40
N TYR A 185 -12.76 -19.67 11.10
CA TYR A 185 -14.06 -20.15 10.62
C TYR A 185 -14.42 -21.53 11.21
N LEU A 186 -13.49 -22.48 11.18
CA LEU A 186 -13.71 -23.83 11.71
C LEU A 186 -13.92 -23.82 13.23
N ARG A 187 -13.16 -23.00 13.96
CA ARG A 187 -13.34 -22.82 15.42
C ARG A 187 -14.69 -22.22 15.76
N VAL A 188 -15.06 -21.11 15.10
CA VAL A 188 -16.37 -20.46 15.28
C VAL A 188 -17.50 -21.44 14.93
N ARG A 189 -17.36 -22.25 13.88
CA ARG A 189 -18.37 -23.26 13.51
C ARG A 189 -18.53 -24.33 14.59
N ASN A 190 -17.45 -24.77 15.21
CA ASN A 190 -17.49 -25.83 16.22
C ASN A 190 -18.04 -25.31 17.55
N GLU A 191 -17.82 -24.04 17.88
CA GLU A 191 -18.36 -23.41 19.10
C GLU A 191 -19.73 -22.75 18.91
N ALA A 192 -20.14 -22.55 17.65
CA ALA A 192 -21.48 -22.10 17.30
C ALA A 192 -22.51 -23.16 17.67
N GLY A 193 -22.95 -23.14 18.93
CA GLY A 193 -24.15 -23.85 19.37
C GLY A 193 -25.41 -23.34 18.65
N PRO A 194 -26.59 -23.91 18.97
CA PRO A 194 -27.87 -23.58 18.33
C PRO A 194 -28.23 -22.08 18.33
N PHE A 195 -27.63 -21.29 19.22
CA PHE A 195 -27.86 -19.86 19.39
C PHE A 195 -27.25 -19.00 18.27
N LEU A 196 -26.11 -19.40 17.70
CA LEU A 196 -25.48 -18.69 16.57
C LEU A 196 -26.09 -19.11 15.23
N ASP A 197 -26.56 -20.35 15.10
CA ASP A 197 -27.28 -20.82 13.90
C ASP A 197 -28.75 -20.35 13.86
N SER A 198 -29.35 -19.99 15.00
CA SER A 198 -30.68 -19.34 15.08
C SER A 198 -30.61 -17.80 14.90
N SER A 199 -29.41 -17.23 14.85
CA SER A 199 -29.21 -15.82 14.54
C SER A 199 -29.56 -15.57 13.06
N PHE A 200 -30.48 -14.63 12.79
CA PHE A 200 -30.82 -14.13 11.44
C PHE A 200 -29.62 -13.64 10.61
N VAL A 201 -28.45 -13.50 11.25
CA VAL A 201 -27.20 -13.06 10.62
C VAL A 201 -26.53 -14.26 9.97
N ARG A 202 -26.49 -14.26 8.63
CA ARG A 202 -25.83 -15.30 7.81
C ARG A 202 -24.31 -15.18 7.86
N TRP A 203 -23.74 -15.32 9.06
CA TRP A 203 -22.32 -15.12 9.37
C TRP A 203 -21.39 -15.99 8.52
N ARG A 204 -21.80 -17.23 8.22
CA ARG A 204 -21.09 -18.16 7.33
C ARG A 204 -20.87 -17.61 5.92
N ARG A 205 -21.73 -16.70 5.45
CA ARG A 205 -21.56 -16.06 4.13
C ARG A 205 -20.37 -15.08 4.15
N TYR A 206 -20.17 -14.33 5.23
CA TYR A 206 -19.08 -13.36 5.31
C TYR A 206 -17.71 -14.05 5.37
N PHE A 207 -17.56 -15.12 6.15
CA PHE A 207 -16.33 -15.93 6.14
C PHE A 207 -16.06 -16.53 4.76
N ARG A 208 -17.06 -17.17 4.14
CA ARG A 208 -16.93 -17.75 2.80
C ARG A 208 -16.60 -16.69 1.74
N THR A 209 -17.16 -15.49 1.84
CA THR A 209 -16.80 -14.38 0.95
C THR A 209 -15.35 -13.98 1.15
N ILE A 210 -14.88 -13.78 2.40
CA ILE A 210 -13.49 -13.43 2.71
C ILE A 210 -12.52 -14.50 2.19
N GLU A 211 -12.82 -15.77 2.40
CA GLU A 211 -12.02 -16.89 1.89
C GLU A 211 -12.00 -16.90 0.36
N ALA A 212 -13.16 -16.80 -0.29
CA ALA A 212 -13.27 -16.80 -1.76
C ALA A 212 -12.48 -15.64 -2.40
N VAL A 213 -12.63 -14.41 -1.89
CA VAL A 213 -11.88 -13.27 -2.44
C VAL A 213 -10.38 -13.41 -2.19
N THR A 214 -9.97 -14.00 -1.04
CA THR A 214 -8.55 -14.23 -0.76
C THR A 214 -7.96 -15.26 -1.72
N VAL A 215 -8.68 -16.33 -2.06
CA VAL A 215 -8.24 -17.30 -3.09
C VAL A 215 -8.07 -16.61 -4.44
N ILE A 216 -9.03 -15.77 -4.85
CA ILE A 216 -8.94 -15.01 -6.10
C ILE A 216 -7.70 -14.11 -6.11
N MET A 217 -7.40 -13.43 -4.98
CA MET A 217 -6.18 -12.63 -4.85
C MET A 217 -4.90 -13.46 -4.92
N ILE A 218 -4.87 -14.64 -4.30
CA ILE A 218 -3.73 -15.56 -4.38
C ILE A 218 -3.47 -15.98 -5.82
N ILE A 219 -4.51 -16.33 -6.59
CA ILE A 219 -4.38 -16.69 -8.01
C ILE A 219 -3.74 -15.53 -8.79
N ARG A 220 -4.23 -14.29 -8.62
CA ARG A 220 -3.62 -13.09 -9.23
C ARG A 220 -2.15 -12.97 -8.83
N SER A 221 -1.82 -13.07 -7.54
CA SER A 221 -0.45 -12.93 -7.05
C SER A 221 0.50 -14.00 -7.60
N ILE A 222 0.03 -15.24 -7.79
CA ILE A 222 0.81 -16.31 -8.41
C ILE A 222 1.10 -15.99 -9.88
N VAL A 223 0.08 -15.60 -10.66
CA VAL A 223 0.28 -15.27 -12.07
C VAL A 223 1.22 -14.07 -12.23
N ARG A 224 1.07 -13.05 -11.36
CA ARG A 224 2.00 -11.91 -11.31
C ARG A 224 3.42 -12.34 -10.98
N ALA A 225 3.62 -13.22 -10.01
CA ALA A 225 4.95 -13.74 -9.70
C ALA A 225 5.55 -14.49 -10.90
N VAL A 226 4.76 -15.33 -11.60
CA VAL A 226 5.19 -16.05 -12.81
C VAL A 226 5.54 -15.07 -13.94
N GLU A 227 4.75 -14.03 -14.17
CA GLU A 227 5.00 -12.99 -15.17
C GLU A 227 6.38 -12.33 -14.97
N TYR A 228 6.68 -11.89 -13.75
CA TYR A 228 7.97 -11.25 -13.45
C TYR A 228 9.14 -12.24 -13.41
N LEU A 229 8.90 -13.51 -13.06
CA LEU A 229 9.91 -14.57 -13.14
C LEU A 229 10.28 -14.91 -14.58
N GLN A 230 9.31 -14.92 -15.51
CA GLN A 230 9.57 -15.13 -16.93
C GLN A 230 10.33 -13.95 -17.54
N GLY A 231 10.04 -12.73 -17.10
CA GLY A 231 10.71 -11.53 -17.59
C GLY A 231 10.23 -11.08 -18.97
N GLN A 232 11.04 -10.24 -19.62
CA GLN A 232 10.77 -9.75 -20.99
C GLN A 232 10.78 -10.92 -21.99
N GLY A 233 9.85 -10.89 -22.95
CA GLY A 233 9.61 -12.01 -23.89
C GLY A 233 8.95 -13.24 -23.26
N GLY A 234 8.55 -13.18 -21.99
CA GLY A 234 7.85 -14.27 -21.31
C GLY A 234 6.45 -14.52 -21.87
N PHE A 235 6.01 -15.78 -21.92
CA PHE A 235 4.71 -16.15 -22.47
C PHE A 235 3.53 -15.36 -21.85
N VAL A 236 3.58 -15.06 -20.55
CA VAL A 236 2.51 -14.31 -19.87
C VAL A 236 2.49 -12.83 -20.26
N ILE A 237 3.66 -12.18 -20.34
CA ILE A 237 3.73 -10.75 -20.67
C ILE A 237 3.53 -10.49 -22.16
N SER A 238 3.85 -11.45 -23.03
CA SER A 238 3.67 -11.34 -24.49
C SER A 238 2.23 -11.53 -24.96
N HIS A 239 1.33 -12.08 -24.14
CA HIS A 239 -0.07 -12.30 -24.52
C HIS A 239 -1.01 -11.38 -23.73
N GLU A 240 -1.67 -10.48 -24.44
CA GLU A 240 -2.57 -9.49 -23.85
C GLU A 240 -3.70 -10.10 -23.01
N ILE A 241 -4.22 -11.26 -23.40
CA ILE A 241 -5.36 -11.87 -22.69
C ILE A 241 -5.08 -12.09 -21.20
N PHE A 242 -3.82 -12.33 -20.80
CA PHE A 242 -3.48 -12.65 -19.43
C PHE A 242 -3.62 -11.47 -18.46
N ILE A 243 -3.37 -10.23 -18.89
CA ILE A 243 -3.60 -9.07 -18.03
C ILE A 243 -5.10 -8.93 -17.72
N TYR A 244 -5.97 -9.13 -18.70
CA TYR A 244 -7.40 -9.02 -18.45
C TYR A 244 -7.96 -10.21 -17.67
N LEU A 245 -7.52 -11.43 -17.97
CA LEU A 245 -8.04 -12.64 -17.37
C LEU A 245 -7.51 -12.90 -15.95
N PHE A 246 -6.25 -12.58 -15.67
CA PHE A 246 -5.59 -12.89 -14.40
C PHE A 246 -5.22 -11.68 -13.55
N ASP A 247 -5.43 -10.46 -14.04
CA ASP A 247 -5.30 -9.24 -13.24
C ASP A 247 -6.64 -8.52 -13.11
N ALA A 248 -7.23 -8.08 -14.23
CA ALA A 248 -8.46 -7.27 -14.23
C ALA A 248 -9.67 -8.03 -13.69
N LEU A 249 -9.96 -9.21 -14.26
CA LEU A 249 -11.13 -10.00 -13.89
C LEU A 249 -11.09 -10.44 -12.41
N PRO A 250 -9.98 -10.96 -11.86
CA PRO A 250 -9.88 -11.29 -10.44
C PRO A 250 -10.21 -10.11 -9.53
N MET A 251 -9.65 -8.92 -9.77
CA MET A 251 -9.95 -7.77 -8.91
C MET A 251 -11.38 -7.28 -9.06
N PHE A 252 -11.89 -7.26 -10.29
CA PHE A 252 -13.29 -6.93 -10.52
C PHE A 252 -14.23 -7.87 -9.75
N LEU A 253 -13.94 -9.18 -9.76
CA LEU A 253 -14.68 -10.17 -8.98
C LEU A 253 -14.56 -9.92 -7.47
N VAL A 254 -13.36 -9.64 -6.95
CA VAL A 254 -13.17 -9.30 -5.52
C VAL A 254 -14.07 -8.12 -5.13
N MET A 255 -14.10 -7.07 -5.96
CA MET A 255 -14.98 -5.92 -5.73
C MET A 255 -16.46 -6.32 -5.80
N LEU A 256 -16.86 -7.11 -6.78
CA LEU A 256 -18.25 -7.57 -6.91
C LEU A 256 -18.70 -8.42 -5.71
N PHE A 257 -17.85 -9.30 -5.20
CA PHE A 257 -18.14 -10.13 -4.02
C PHE A 257 -18.40 -9.28 -2.77
N PHE A 258 -17.59 -8.24 -2.53
CA PHE A 258 -17.81 -7.31 -1.42
C PHE A 258 -18.97 -6.36 -1.63
N LEU A 259 -19.35 -6.09 -2.88
CA LEU A 259 -20.57 -5.34 -3.17
C LEU A 259 -21.81 -6.14 -2.75
N VAL A 260 -21.86 -7.42 -3.11
CA VAL A 260 -22.99 -8.32 -2.76
C VAL A 260 -23.03 -8.60 -1.26
N VAL A 261 -21.87 -8.93 -0.67
CA VAL A 261 -21.73 -9.29 0.74
C VAL A 261 -20.93 -8.22 1.47
N HIS A 262 -21.54 -7.03 1.60
CA HIS A 262 -20.88 -5.88 2.22
C HIS A 262 -20.76 -6.04 3.76
N PRO A 263 -19.54 -6.17 4.33
CA PRO A 263 -19.33 -6.39 5.77
C PRO A 263 -19.85 -5.24 6.65
N GLY A 264 -19.99 -4.03 6.10
CA GLY A 264 -20.64 -2.91 6.77
C GLY A 264 -22.11 -3.16 7.14
N ARG A 265 -22.82 -4.08 6.44
CA ARG A 265 -24.18 -4.49 6.81
C ARG A 265 -24.20 -5.20 8.16
N LEU A 266 -23.26 -6.12 8.37
CA LEU A 266 -23.12 -6.86 9.62
C LEU A 266 -22.85 -5.94 10.81
N VAL A 267 -21.94 -4.97 10.64
CA VAL A 267 -21.60 -4.00 11.69
C VAL A 267 -22.81 -3.11 12.05
N LYS A 268 -23.55 -2.64 11.04
CA LYS A 268 -24.75 -1.80 11.26
C LYS A 268 -25.87 -2.57 11.97
N GLU A 269 -26.07 -3.84 11.64
CA GLU A 269 -27.07 -4.70 12.31
C GLU A 269 -26.76 -4.93 13.79
N ARG A 270 -25.48 -4.97 14.19
CA ARG A 270 -25.07 -5.07 15.60
C ARG A 270 -25.27 -3.77 16.37
N MET A 271 -25.03 -2.62 15.73
CA MET A 271 -25.11 -1.30 16.37
C MET A 271 -26.57 -0.78 16.53
N ASP A 272 -27.55 -1.37 15.86
CA ASP A 272 -28.99 -1.03 15.99
C ASP A 272 -29.82 -2.21 16.54
N PRO A 273 -29.73 -2.49 17.87
CA PRO A 273 -30.49 -3.58 18.49
C PRO A 273 -32.01 -3.37 18.43
N LYS A 274 -32.50 -2.12 18.30
CA LYS A 274 -33.93 -1.79 18.20
C LYS A 274 -34.52 -2.26 16.86
N ARG A 275 -33.76 -2.15 15.76
CA ARG A 275 -34.17 -2.68 14.45
C ARG A 275 -34.16 -4.21 14.41
N LYS A 276 -33.22 -4.85 15.11
CA LYS A 276 -33.21 -6.31 15.31
C LYS A 276 -34.46 -6.79 16.06
N GLN A 277 -34.82 -6.12 17.16
CA GLN A 277 -36.04 -6.40 17.92
C GLN A 277 -37.32 -6.22 17.07
N ARG A 278 -37.43 -5.15 16.28
CA ARG A 278 -38.58 -4.91 15.38
C ARG A 278 -38.71 -5.97 14.28
N LYS A 279 -37.60 -6.45 13.73
CA LYS A 279 -37.62 -7.50 12.69
C LYS A 279 -38.05 -8.84 13.25
N ILE A 280 -37.52 -9.23 14.42
CA ILE A 280 -37.95 -10.43 15.15
C ILE A 280 -39.44 -10.31 15.49
N PHE A 281 -39.88 -9.16 16.01
CA PHE A 281 -41.28 -8.88 16.31
C PHE A 281 -42.16 -9.08 15.08
N ASN A 282 -41.85 -8.45 13.94
CA ASN A 282 -42.64 -8.58 12.73
C ASN A 282 -42.66 -10.02 12.16
N LEU A 283 -41.54 -10.75 12.22
CA LEU A 283 -41.48 -12.15 11.75
C LEU A 283 -42.27 -13.12 12.65
N THR A 284 -42.33 -12.86 13.95
CA THR A 284 -43.11 -13.66 14.90
C THR A 284 -44.61 -13.30 14.85
N PHE A 285 -44.97 -12.05 14.54
CA PHE A 285 -46.35 -11.56 14.59
C PHE A 285 -47.14 -11.67 13.27
N THR A 286 -46.52 -12.02 12.13
CA THR A 286 -47.23 -12.16 10.85
C THR A 286 -47.88 -13.52 10.61
N ARG A 287 -48.03 -14.39 11.63
CA ARG A 287 -48.85 -15.61 11.53
C ARG A 287 -50.26 -15.33 12.08
N PRO A 288 -51.32 -15.31 11.24
CA PRO A 288 -52.64 -14.77 11.61
C PRO A 288 -53.54 -15.84 12.26
N SER A 289 -53.14 -16.44 13.39
CA SER A 289 -54.00 -17.43 14.05
C SER A 289 -53.80 -17.61 15.56
N LEU A 290 -53.32 -16.58 16.27
CA LEU A 290 -53.10 -16.69 17.72
C LEU A 290 -54.33 -16.22 18.50
N THR A 291 -54.93 -17.17 19.22
CA THR A 291 -56.08 -16.99 20.12
C THR A 291 -55.76 -16.01 21.26
N PRO A 292 -56.78 -15.37 21.89
CA PRO A 292 -56.57 -14.34 22.93
C PRO A 292 -55.72 -14.80 24.13
N THR A 293 -55.76 -16.09 24.45
CA THR A 293 -54.95 -16.70 25.51
C THR A 293 -53.46 -16.73 25.19
N ALA A 294 -53.10 -16.93 23.91
CA ALA A 294 -51.71 -16.90 23.47
C ALA A 294 -51.11 -15.49 23.57
N ILE A 295 -51.92 -14.44 23.34
CA ILE A 295 -51.50 -13.04 23.51
C ILE A 295 -51.17 -12.75 24.99
N TYR A 296 -51.97 -13.27 25.93
CA TYR A 296 -51.75 -13.07 27.37
C TYR A 296 -50.47 -13.76 27.87
N ILE A 297 -50.22 -15.01 27.44
CA ILE A 297 -48.98 -15.74 27.72
C ILE A 297 -47.77 -15.01 27.10
N MET A 298 -47.95 -14.38 25.94
CA MET A 298 -46.91 -13.60 25.27
C MET A 298 -46.55 -12.31 26.03
N PHE A 299 -47.54 -11.60 26.58
CA PHE A 299 -47.29 -10.43 27.45
C PHE A 299 -46.63 -10.82 28.77
N ALA A 300 -46.96 -12.00 29.32
CA ALA A 300 -46.27 -12.56 30.48
C ALA A 300 -44.80 -12.93 30.16
N LEU A 301 -44.54 -13.56 29.01
CA LEU A 301 -43.19 -13.87 28.52
C LEU A 301 -42.38 -12.60 28.21
N ARG A 302 -43.03 -11.54 27.71
CA ARG A 302 -42.40 -10.22 27.50
C ARG A 302 -41.86 -9.65 28.81
N ARG A 303 -42.57 -9.80 29.94
CA ARG A 303 -42.08 -9.36 31.27
C ARG A 303 -40.92 -10.21 31.79
N LEU A 304 -40.85 -11.49 31.41
CA LEU A 304 -39.75 -12.39 31.77
C LEU A 304 -38.47 -12.14 30.95
N ILE A 305 -38.60 -11.86 29.66
CA ILE A 305 -37.45 -11.62 28.74
C ILE A 305 -36.95 -10.17 28.83
N ALA A 306 -37.79 -9.21 29.20
CA ALA A 306 -37.43 -7.80 29.32
C ALA A 306 -36.70 -7.43 30.63
N ARG A 307 -36.23 -8.40 31.42
CA ARG A 307 -35.24 -8.11 32.46
C ARG A 307 -33.93 -7.74 31.74
N PRO A 308 -33.41 -6.51 31.89
CA PRO A 308 -32.10 -6.20 31.37
C PRO A 308 -31.12 -7.16 32.07
N VAL A 309 -30.56 -8.10 31.33
CA VAL A 309 -29.40 -8.86 31.78
C VAL A 309 -28.30 -7.83 31.94
N ALA A 310 -28.14 -7.31 33.14
CA ALA A 310 -26.97 -6.55 33.53
C ALA A 310 -25.78 -7.51 33.47
N MET A 311 -25.17 -7.65 32.30
CA MET A 311 -23.88 -8.30 32.20
C MET A 311 -22.89 -7.47 33.04
N PRO A 312 -22.19 -8.08 34.01
CA PRO A 312 -21.20 -7.35 34.78
C PRO A 312 -20.12 -6.88 33.81
N MET A 313 -19.94 -5.56 33.69
CA MET A 313 -18.75 -4.99 33.06
C MET A 313 -17.54 -5.46 33.87
N MET A 314 -16.85 -6.48 33.39
CA MET A 314 -15.56 -6.87 33.91
C MET A 314 -14.61 -5.71 33.65
N ARG A 315 -14.27 -4.94 34.69
CA ARG A 315 -13.25 -3.89 34.63
C ARG A 315 -11.94 -4.56 34.21
N VAL A 316 -11.55 -4.36 32.96
CA VAL A 316 -10.22 -4.73 32.47
C VAL A 316 -9.19 -3.93 33.26
N ALA A 317 -8.37 -4.62 34.04
CA ALA A 317 -7.24 -4.00 34.71
C ALA A 317 -6.30 -3.41 33.65
N THR A 318 -6.22 -2.08 33.59
CA THR A 318 -5.24 -1.36 32.78
C THR A 318 -3.86 -1.66 33.33
N ARG A 319 -3.09 -2.50 32.63
CA ARG A 319 -1.66 -2.70 32.90
C ARG A 319 -0.98 -1.35 32.72
N GLN A 320 -0.39 -0.79 33.78
CA GLN A 320 0.42 0.42 33.68
C GLN A 320 1.67 0.11 32.84
N MET A 321 1.83 0.80 31.71
CA MET A 321 3.07 0.75 30.94
C MET A 321 4.11 1.59 31.66
N HIS A 322 5.21 0.97 32.08
CA HIS A 322 6.41 1.69 32.50
C HIS A 322 7.10 2.27 31.27
N VAL A 323 7.25 3.60 31.25
CA VAL A 323 8.05 4.32 30.28
C VAL A 323 9.46 4.38 30.85
N THR A 324 10.42 3.67 30.24
CA THR A 324 11.83 3.92 30.50
C THR A 324 12.24 5.23 29.81
N PRO A 325 13.04 6.09 30.46
CA PRO A 325 13.53 7.31 29.82
C PRO A 325 14.47 6.97 28.67
N ARG A 326 14.31 7.64 27.52
CA ARG A 326 15.25 7.57 26.40
C ARG A 326 16.58 8.19 26.82
N ARG A 327 17.68 7.43 26.77
CA ARG A 327 19.03 8.01 26.68
C ARG A 327 19.20 8.56 25.26
N PHE A 328 19.49 9.85 25.14
CA PHE A 328 19.99 10.43 23.90
C PHE A 328 21.47 10.08 23.77
N ALA A 329 21.89 9.61 22.61
CA ALA A 329 23.31 9.46 22.28
C ALA A 329 23.93 10.87 22.17
N SER A 330 25.01 11.13 22.90
CA SER A 330 25.87 12.29 22.67
C SER A 330 26.63 12.07 21.37
N ALA A 331 26.57 13.02 20.44
CA ALA A 331 27.41 12.99 19.25
C ALA A 331 28.87 13.25 19.65
N ASP A 332 29.81 12.52 19.06
CA ASP A 332 31.24 12.79 19.18
C ASP A 332 31.55 14.21 18.68
N GLN A 333 32.55 14.84 19.29
CA GLN A 333 33.04 16.15 18.91
C GLN A 333 33.56 16.14 17.46
N PRO A 334 33.27 17.17 16.63
CA PRO A 334 33.71 17.18 15.25
C PRO A 334 35.25 17.09 15.16
N PRO A 335 35.79 16.36 14.17
CA PRO A 335 37.23 16.21 13.99
C PRO A 335 37.89 17.59 13.88
N ASN A 336 39.02 17.77 14.56
CA ASN A 336 39.82 18.98 14.47
C ASN A 336 40.49 19.08 13.08
N MET A 337 40.66 20.28 12.55
CA MET A 337 41.20 20.58 11.20
C MET A 337 42.52 19.83 10.91
N GLU A 338 43.34 19.67 11.95
CA GLU A 338 44.62 18.95 11.90
C GLU A 338 44.44 17.44 11.63
N SER A 339 43.39 16.80 12.16
CA SER A 339 43.06 15.41 11.84
C SER A 339 42.52 15.23 10.43
N MET A 340 41.81 16.24 9.89
CA MET A 340 41.28 16.20 8.52
C MET A 340 42.38 16.37 7.46
N MET A 341 43.38 17.23 7.72
CA MET A 341 44.50 17.42 6.79
C MET A 341 45.53 16.28 6.82
N ASN A 342 45.44 15.40 7.81
CA ASN A 342 46.23 14.16 7.88
C ASN A 342 45.66 13.03 7.02
N ASP A 343 44.43 13.16 6.48
CA ASP A 343 43.88 12.21 5.52
C ASP A 343 44.54 12.44 4.14
N PRO A 344 45.22 11.41 3.57
CA PRO A 344 45.90 11.53 2.28
C PRO A 344 45.00 11.99 1.14
N LEU A 345 43.72 11.63 1.17
CA LEU A 345 42.74 11.95 0.13
C LEU A 345 42.31 13.43 0.22
N ILE A 346 42.11 13.94 1.44
CA ILE A 346 41.74 15.33 1.70
C ILE A 346 42.90 16.28 1.38
N ARG A 347 44.13 15.85 1.68
CA ARG A 347 45.33 16.62 1.37
C ARG A 347 45.56 16.75 -0.14
N ASP A 348 45.40 15.66 -0.89
CA ASP A 348 45.53 15.65 -2.35
C ASP A 348 44.44 16.50 -3.04
N THR A 349 43.19 16.41 -2.57
CA THR A 349 42.10 17.26 -3.09
C THR A 349 42.32 18.74 -2.77
N PHE A 350 42.76 19.07 -1.56
CA PHE A 350 43.09 20.45 -1.18
C PHE A 350 44.26 21.00 -2.01
N GLU A 351 45.29 20.18 -2.25
CA GLU A 351 46.44 20.56 -3.07
C GLU A 351 46.05 20.81 -4.53
N LYS A 352 45.20 19.96 -5.11
CA LYS A 352 44.62 20.17 -6.45
C LYS A 352 43.79 21.45 -6.52
N LEU A 353 42.89 21.68 -5.57
CA LEU A 353 42.07 22.89 -5.50
C LEU A 353 42.90 24.18 -5.34
N SER A 354 43.98 24.13 -4.56
CA SER A 354 44.87 25.28 -4.33
C SER A 354 45.59 25.76 -5.60
N ARG A 355 45.75 24.87 -6.59
CA ARG A 355 46.41 25.16 -7.88
C ARG A 355 45.44 25.66 -8.96
N HIS A 356 44.14 25.71 -8.69
CA HIS A 356 43.09 26.18 -9.62
C HIS A 356 42.41 27.46 -9.10
N PRO A 357 42.90 28.65 -9.50
CA PRO A 357 42.31 29.94 -9.09
C PRO A 357 40.79 30.09 -9.35
N PRO A 358 40.22 29.58 -10.46
CA PRO A 358 38.77 29.65 -10.71
C PRO A 358 37.94 28.87 -9.67
N ALA A 359 38.42 27.71 -9.22
CA ALA A 359 37.73 26.89 -8.22
C ALA A 359 37.69 27.60 -6.85
N ILE A 360 38.77 28.30 -6.48
CA ILE A 360 38.83 29.10 -5.25
C ILE A 360 37.83 30.26 -5.30
N ALA A 361 37.72 30.93 -6.45
CA ALA A 361 36.74 32.01 -6.63
C ALA A 361 35.29 31.49 -6.55
N ALA A 362 35.00 30.34 -7.14
CA ALA A 362 33.68 29.70 -7.04
C ALA A 362 33.33 29.29 -5.60
N MET A 363 34.30 28.77 -4.83
CA MET A 363 34.11 28.45 -3.41
C MET A 363 33.82 29.70 -2.56
N GLN A 364 34.53 30.80 -2.81
CA GLN A 364 34.28 32.08 -2.13
C GLN A 364 32.88 32.62 -2.44
N ARG A 365 32.48 32.58 -3.70
CA ARG A 365 31.14 33.00 -4.15
C ARG A 365 30.03 32.19 -3.49
N MET A 366 30.18 30.87 -3.41
CA MET A 366 29.21 30.01 -2.72
C MET A 366 29.14 30.34 -1.21
N GLY A 367 30.29 30.60 -0.58
CA GLY A 367 30.35 31.04 0.82
C GLY A 367 29.64 32.37 1.08
N GLU A 368 29.80 33.34 0.17
CA GLU A 368 29.10 34.63 0.22
C GLU A 368 27.58 34.48 0.07
N VAL A 369 27.13 33.64 -0.88
CA VAL A 369 25.70 33.34 -1.06
C VAL A 369 25.13 32.71 0.21
N ILE A 370 25.79 31.71 0.79
CA ILE A 370 25.33 31.06 2.03
C ILE A 370 25.22 32.08 3.19
N LYS A 371 26.23 32.96 3.34
CA LYS A 371 26.24 34.00 4.36
C LYS A 371 25.16 35.05 4.15
N SER A 372 24.90 35.45 2.90
CA SER A 372 23.85 36.41 2.54
C SER A 372 22.43 35.92 2.90
N LYS A 373 22.22 34.60 2.95
CA LYS A 373 20.95 33.97 3.31
C LYS A 373 20.80 33.72 4.82
N GLY A 374 21.71 34.24 5.63
CA GLY A 374 21.60 34.24 7.10
C GLY A 374 21.94 32.92 7.78
N LEU A 375 22.64 32.00 7.08
CA LEU A 375 23.11 30.74 7.66
C LEU A 375 24.49 30.95 8.29
N ASP A 376 24.56 30.71 9.60
CA ASP A 376 25.81 30.73 10.36
C ASP A 376 26.67 29.52 9.99
N ALA A 377 27.76 29.74 9.26
CA ALA A 377 28.69 28.69 8.82
C ALA A 377 29.35 27.92 9.98
N SER A 378 29.23 28.41 11.22
CA SER A 378 29.76 27.76 12.42
C SER A 378 28.80 26.72 13.01
N LYS A 379 27.56 26.60 12.51
CA LYS A 379 26.56 25.64 12.97
C LYS A 379 26.02 24.82 11.80
N PRO A 380 25.84 23.50 11.95
CA PRO A 380 25.25 22.68 10.89
C PRO A 380 23.80 23.17 10.62
N PRO A 381 23.43 23.43 9.36
CA PRO A 381 22.11 23.95 9.01
C PRO A 381 21.01 22.90 9.26
N SER A 382 19.81 23.35 9.62
CA SER A 382 18.67 22.43 9.77
C SER A 382 18.20 21.91 8.40
N LYS A 383 17.54 20.74 8.37
CA LYS A 383 17.01 20.17 7.12
C LYS A 383 16.06 21.12 6.37
N MET A 384 15.33 21.96 7.10
CA MET A 384 14.42 22.95 6.53
C MET A 384 15.18 24.12 5.90
N ASP A 385 16.26 24.55 6.54
CA ASP A 385 17.11 25.62 6.03
C ASP A 385 17.85 25.18 4.77
N LEU A 386 18.30 23.92 4.74
CA LEU A 386 18.88 23.31 3.55
C LEU A 386 17.88 23.23 2.39
N MET A 387 16.64 22.84 2.66
CA MET A 387 15.59 22.76 1.64
C MET A 387 15.24 24.14 1.08
N LYS A 388 15.22 25.17 1.93
CA LYS A 388 15.05 26.57 1.48
C LYS A 388 16.23 27.04 0.64
N LEU A 389 17.46 26.68 1.04
CA LEU A 389 18.68 27.03 0.33
C LEU A 389 18.74 26.38 -1.06
N MET A 390 18.37 25.11 -1.18
CA MET A 390 18.33 24.40 -2.47
C MET A 390 17.21 24.89 -3.41
N MET A 391 16.19 25.57 -2.88
CA MET A 391 15.14 26.19 -3.69
C MET A 391 15.53 27.60 -4.16
N ASP A 392 16.60 28.17 -3.63
CA ASP A 392 17.10 29.49 -4.02
C ASP A 392 17.88 29.42 -5.34
N LYS A 393 17.52 30.30 -6.27
CA LYS A 393 18.09 30.31 -7.62
C LYS A 393 19.58 30.66 -7.62
N GLU A 394 20.01 31.64 -6.81
CA GLU A 394 21.40 32.08 -6.74
C GLU A 394 22.28 30.99 -6.13
N PHE A 395 21.76 30.26 -5.14
CA PHE A 395 22.46 29.12 -4.56
C PHE A 395 22.64 27.97 -5.57
N ARG A 396 21.61 27.64 -6.35
CA ARG A 396 21.70 26.61 -7.39
C ARG A 396 22.70 26.98 -8.48
N GLU A 397 22.73 28.24 -8.90
CA GLU A 397 23.68 28.74 -9.89
C GLU A 397 25.12 28.66 -9.35
N ALA A 398 25.37 29.17 -8.15
CA ALA A 398 26.69 29.10 -7.51
C ALA A 398 27.15 27.66 -7.24
N SER A 399 26.23 26.75 -6.88
CA SER A 399 26.53 25.33 -6.69
C SER A 399 26.88 24.63 -8.00
N THR A 400 26.24 25.01 -9.11
CA THR A 400 26.52 24.44 -10.43
C THR A 400 27.87 24.93 -10.96
N GLU A 401 28.17 26.22 -10.78
CA GLU A 401 29.47 26.82 -11.07
C GLU A 401 30.59 26.14 -10.28
N LEU A 402 30.41 25.95 -8.96
CA LEU A 402 31.38 25.25 -8.12
C LEU A 402 31.62 23.81 -8.59
N THR A 403 30.55 23.07 -8.88
CA THR A 403 30.66 21.66 -9.31
C THR A 403 31.44 21.56 -10.62
N THR A 404 31.21 22.50 -11.54
CA THR A 404 31.91 22.55 -12.84
C THR A 404 33.39 22.87 -12.66
N GLU A 405 33.73 23.86 -11.84
CA GLU A 405 35.13 24.24 -11.61
C GLU A 405 35.91 23.20 -10.79
N MET A 406 35.25 22.49 -9.88
CA MET A 406 35.85 21.37 -9.14
C MET A 406 36.13 20.17 -10.06
N GLN A 407 35.23 19.88 -11.01
CA GLN A 407 35.48 18.86 -12.04
C GLN A 407 36.64 19.26 -12.95
N ASN A 408 36.73 20.54 -13.35
CA ASN A 408 37.86 21.07 -14.13
C ASN A 408 39.20 20.99 -13.37
N ALA A 409 39.16 21.04 -12.03
CA ALA A 409 40.31 20.84 -11.15
C ALA A 409 40.69 19.37 -10.92
N GLY A 410 40.01 18.42 -11.58
CA GLY A 410 40.26 16.99 -11.45
C GLY A 410 39.74 16.37 -10.15
N VAL A 411 38.75 17.00 -9.51
CA VAL A 411 38.07 16.49 -8.31
C VAL A 411 36.72 15.90 -8.72
N GLU A 412 36.62 14.57 -8.72
CA GLU A 412 35.36 13.88 -8.98
C GLU A 412 34.39 14.06 -7.81
N ILE A 413 33.36 14.89 -8.00
CA ILE A 413 32.26 15.01 -7.04
C ILE A 413 31.27 13.90 -7.34
N ASN A 414 31.36 12.79 -6.59
CA ASN A 414 30.31 11.78 -6.60
C ASN A 414 29.01 12.40 -6.02
N PRO A 415 27.91 12.47 -6.79
CA PRO A 415 26.65 13.10 -6.34
C PRO A 415 26.11 12.50 -5.05
N ASP A 416 26.32 11.19 -4.84
CA ASP A 416 25.87 10.47 -3.66
C ASP A 416 26.68 10.84 -2.41
N VAL A 417 27.97 11.16 -2.58
CA VAL A 417 28.86 11.57 -1.47
C VAL A 417 28.58 13.02 -1.09
N PHE A 418 28.35 13.89 -2.06
CA PHE A 418 27.94 15.28 -1.83
C PHE A 418 26.61 15.35 -1.08
N MET A 419 25.62 14.55 -1.49
CA MET A 419 24.33 14.48 -0.81
C MET A 419 24.42 13.91 0.60
N LYS A 420 25.34 12.95 0.85
CA LYS A 420 25.61 12.44 2.20
C LYS A 420 26.27 13.47 3.11
N MET A 421 27.28 14.19 2.62
CA MET A 421 27.92 15.29 3.36
C MET A 421 26.92 16.39 3.71
N VAL A 422 26.06 16.76 2.76
CA VAL A 422 25.04 17.79 2.94
C VAL A 422 23.92 17.35 3.90
N GLN A 423 23.64 16.05 3.97
CA GLN A 423 22.65 15.48 4.90
C GLN A 423 23.21 15.21 6.31
N GLY A 424 24.50 15.44 6.53
CA GLY A 424 25.17 15.22 7.81
C GLY A 424 25.25 13.75 8.21
N GLU A 425 25.12 12.83 7.24
CA GLU A 425 25.36 11.42 7.46
C GLU A 425 26.87 11.16 7.33
N LYS A 426 27.48 10.61 8.38
CA LYS A 426 28.91 10.25 8.42
C LYS A 426 29.27 9.26 7.32
#